data_AF-A0A9K3IW47-F1
#
_entry.id   AF-A0A9K3IW47-F1
#
_cell.length_a   1.000
_cell.length_b   1.000
_cell.length_c   1.000
_cell.angle_alpha   90.00
_cell.angle_beta   90.00
_cell.angle_gamma   90.00
#
_symmetry.space_group_name_H-M   'P 1'
#
loop_
_entity.id
_entity.type
_entity.pdbx_description
1 polymer ?
#
loop_
_entity_poly.entity_id
_entity_poly.type
_entity_poly.pdbx_seq_one_letter_code
_entity_poly.pdbx_strand_id
1 'polypeptide(L)'
;MPPLCCPSLIRIPIGMMTGIYDVDYFIKSLRYDVHVVESIPEIRKHGRTKKIKSFQLRPPRDAPISWYTMVALEKMKEHGAIYLTPFSHRLAEGNDNSEYQRLRCRVNYHALRFKPHIVLLSQSIVANLRSQGHFMSIHLRFEKDMLSFAGCFDILTPHEQKILMKYRKENFADKKLVYSERRAIGKCPLTPDEDKDSNNGSSDTSDSRSTNAEETKSGMPTLRSQRHSVS
;
A
#
# COMPACT_ATOMS: atom_id res chain seq x y z
N MET A 1 -10.44 -29.44 15.75
CA MET A 1 -10.55 -27.96 15.70
C MET A 1 -12.01 -27.60 15.99
N PRO A 2 -12.34 -26.93 17.10
CA PRO A 2 -13.72 -26.51 17.33
C PRO A 2 -14.08 -25.37 16.37
N PRO A 3 -15.33 -25.31 15.89
CA PRO A 3 -15.76 -24.36 14.89
C PRO A 3 -15.80 -22.96 15.51
N LEU A 4 -15.14 -22.00 14.87
CA LEU A 4 -15.33 -20.57 15.15
C LEU A 4 -16.74 -20.18 14.68
N CYS A 5 -17.74 -20.41 15.53
CA CYS A 5 -19.14 -20.02 15.35
C CYS A 5 -19.31 -18.49 15.43
N CYS A 6 -18.79 -17.77 14.44
CA CYS A 6 -19.35 -16.54 13.89
C CYS A 6 -18.42 -16.09 12.75
N PRO A 7 -18.83 -16.13 11.47
CA PRO A 7 -18.04 -15.51 10.42
C PRO A 7 -17.97 -14.01 10.71
N SER A 8 -16.80 -13.52 11.10
CA SER A 8 -16.58 -12.09 11.32
C SER A 8 -16.79 -11.33 10.00
N LEU A 9 -17.72 -10.38 10.01
CA LEU A 9 -18.02 -9.54 8.86
C LEU A 9 -17.00 -8.40 8.79
N ILE A 10 -16.41 -8.19 7.62
CA ILE A 10 -15.53 -7.05 7.36
C ILE A 10 -16.29 -6.03 6.53
N ARG A 11 -16.57 -4.87 7.13
CA ARG A 11 -17.06 -3.71 6.38
C ARG A 11 -15.89 -2.81 6.00
N ILE A 12 -15.71 -2.62 4.70
CA ILE A 12 -14.79 -1.62 4.16
C ILE A 12 -15.64 -0.39 3.79
N PRO A 13 -15.19 0.86 4.02
CA PRO A 13 -15.87 2.04 3.50
C PRO A 13 -15.77 2.06 1.96
N ILE A 14 -16.72 1.37 1.32
CA ILE A 14 -16.79 1.13 -0.13
C ILE A 14 -17.10 2.41 -0.94
N GLY A 15 -17.69 3.43 -0.30
CA GLY A 15 -18.13 4.66 -0.99
C GLY A 15 -17.05 5.31 -1.86
N MET A 16 -15.81 5.41 -1.38
CA MET A 16 -14.69 5.97 -2.15
C MET A 16 -14.12 4.99 -3.18
N MET A 17 -14.30 3.68 -2.99
CA MET A 17 -13.76 2.64 -3.86
C MET A 17 -14.60 2.44 -5.13
N THR A 18 -15.92 2.63 -5.05
CA THR A 18 -16.88 2.34 -6.14
C THR A 18 -16.65 3.13 -7.42
N GLY A 19 -16.01 4.29 -7.37
CA GLY A 19 -15.72 5.08 -8.58
C GLY A 19 -14.64 4.43 -9.46
N ILE A 20 -13.64 3.81 -8.84
CA ILE A 20 -12.37 3.42 -9.47
C ILE A 20 -12.23 1.90 -9.56
N TYR A 21 -12.64 1.18 -8.51
CA TYR A 21 -12.44 -0.25 -8.37
C TYR A 21 -13.70 -1.05 -8.67
N ASP A 22 -13.52 -2.28 -9.14
CA ASP A 22 -14.57 -3.27 -9.31
C ASP A 22 -14.86 -3.96 -7.96
N VAL A 23 -15.78 -3.36 -7.20
CA VAL A 23 -16.11 -3.78 -5.83
C VAL A 23 -16.80 -5.15 -5.81
N ASP A 24 -17.68 -5.43 -6.78
CA ASP A 24 -18.37 -6.73 -6.86
C ASP A 24 -17.39 -7.87 -7.08
N TYR A 25 -16.43 -7.66 -8.00
CA TYR A 25 -15.36 -8.62 -8.21
C TYR A 25 -14.47 -8.76 -6.96
N PHE A 26 -14.16 -7.67 -6.26
CA PHE A 26 -13.39 -7.72 -5.03
C PHE A 26 -14.07 -8.60 -3.96
N ILE A 27 -15.37 -8.36 -3.69
CA ILE A 27 -16.16 -9.15 -2.73
C ILE A 27 -16.23 -10.62 -3.17
N LYS A 28 -16.53 -10.88 -4.45
CA LYS A 28 -16.63 -12.24 -4.99
C LYS A 28 -15.29 -12.99 -4.93
N SER A 29 -14.19 -12.32 -5.19
CA SER A 29 -12.84 -12.92 -5.20
C SER A 29 -12.37 -13.33 -3.81
N LEU A 30 -12.83 -12.63 -2.77
CA LEU A 30 -12.44 -12.89 -1.38
C LEU A 30 -13.44 -13.76 -0.61
N ARG A 31 -14.57 -14.15 -1.22
CA ARG A 31 -15.69 -14.85 -0.53
C ARG A 31 -15.31 -16.09 0.27
N TYR A 32 -14.21 -16.75 -0.07
CA TYR A 32 -13.71 -17.95 0.61
C TYR A 32 -12.58 -17.67 1.60
N ASP A 33 -11.98 -16.48 1.56
CA ASP A 33 -10.93 -16.06 2.49
C ASP A 33 -11.52 -15.21 3.63
N VAL A 34 -12.34 -14.22 3.29
CA VAL A 34 -12.97 -13.30 4.24
C VAL A 34 -14.36 -12.88 3.77
N HIS A 35 -15.28 -12.69 4.72
CA HIS A 35 -16.63 -12.26 4.40
C HIS A 35 -16.75 -10.73 4.40
N VAL A 36 -16.71 -10.14 3.20
CA VAL A 36 -16.80 -8.69 3.01
C VAL A 36 -18.25 -8.28 2.79
N VAL A 37 -18.71 -7.27 3.53
CA VAL A 37 -20.07 -6.71 3.43
C VAL A 37 -20.03 -5.20 3.21
N GLU A 38 -21.04 -4.68 2.51
CA GLU A 38 -21.17 -3.25 2.26
C GLU A 38 -21.70 -2.49 3.49
N SER A 39 -22.62 -3.13 4.20
CA SER A 39 -23.20 -2.63 5.44
C SER A 39 -23.18 -3.70 6.52
N ILE A 40 -23.01 -3.27 7.77
CA ILE A 40 -23.12 -4.16 8.92
C ILE A 40 -24.62 -4.46 9.09
N PRO A 41 -25.02 -5.74 9.17
CA PRO A 41 -26.42 -6.12 9.28
C PRO A 41 -27.05 -5.52 10.54
N GLU A 42 -28.30 -5.08 10.41
CA GLU A 42 -29.08 -4.59 11.53
C GLU A 42 -29.59 -5.76 12.37
N ILE A 43 -29.44 -5.67 13.69
CA ILE A 43 -29.97 -6.70 14.59
C ILE A 43 -31.44 -6.35 14.87
N ARG A 44 -32.35 -7.26 14.51
CA ARG A 44 -33.77 -7.18 14.89
C ARG A 44 -33.97 -7.91 16.22
N LYS A 45 -34.31 -7.18 17.28
CA LYS A 45 -34.78 -7.75 18.56
C LYS A 45 -36.16 -7.19 18.88
N HIS A 46 -37.15 -8.06 19.07
CA HIS A 46 -38.53 -7.70 19.44
C HIS A 46 -39.15 -6.63 18.51
N GLY A 47 -39.05 -6.79 17.19
CA GLY A 47 -39.63 -5.86 16.21
C GLY A 47 -38.93 -4.50 16.09
N ARG A 48 -37.91 -4.21 16.91
CA ARG A 48 -37.09 -2.99 16.81
C ARG A 48 -35.74 -3.30 16.16
N THR A 49 -35.41 -2.54 15.12
CA THR A 49 -34.08 -2.53 14.50
C THR A 49 -33.11 -1.74 15.37
N LYS A 50 -32.01 -2.37 15.79
CA LYS A 50 -30.90 -1.69 16.46
C LYS A 50 -29.67 -1.69 15.56
N LYS A 51 -29.17 -0.49 15.26
CA LYS A 51 -27.87 -0.31 14.59
C LYS A 51 -26.76 -0.67 15.57
N ILE A 52 -25.84 -1.53 15.13
CA ILE A 52 -24.65 -1.86 15.92
C ILE A 52 -23.74 -0.63 15.96
N LYS A 53 -23.44 -0.11 17.15
CA LYS A 53 -22.48 0.97 17.32
C LYS A 53 -21.08 0.35 17.43
N SER A 54 -20.22 0.62 16.45
CA SER A 54 -18.85 0.11 16.46
C SER A 54 -17.99 0.78 17.52
N PHE A 55 -17.19 0.00 18.24
CA PHE A 55 -16.19 0.52 19.17
C PHE A 55 -14.91 0.91 18.42
N GLN A 56 -14.48 2.17 18.56
CA GLN A 56 -13.32 2.67 17.82
C GLN A 56 -12.02 2.22 18.48
N LEU A 57 -11.13 1.59 17.70
CA LEU A 57 -9.78 1.22 18.12
C LEU A 57 -8.74 1.91 17.27
N ARG A 58 -7.63 2.25 17.93
CA ARG A 58 -6.40 2.73 17.30
C ARG A 58 -5.30 1.66 17.44
N PRO A 59 -5.24 0.64 16.55
CA PRO A 59 -4.08 -0.24 16.47
C PRO A 59 -2.71 0.49 16.40
N PRO A 60 -1.66 -0.05 17.03
CA PRO A 60 -0.30 0.45 16.86
C PRO A 60 0.16 0.44 15.40
N ARG A 61 1.19 1.25 15.09
CA ARG A 61 1.90 1.14 13.81
C ARG A 61 2.65 -0.19 13.78
N ASP A 62 2.55 -0.92 12.67
CA ASP A 62 3.12 -2.26 12.52
C ASP A 62 2.76 -3.21 13.68
N ALA A 63 1.49 -3.18 14.10
CA ALA A 63 1.00 -4.04 15.16
C ALA A 63 1.24 -5.54 14.85
N PRO A 64 1.67 -6.31 15.87
CA PRO A 64 1.84 -7.74 15.73
C PRO A 64 0.47 -8.44 15.60
N ILE A 65 0.48 -9.66 15.09
CA ILE A 65 -0.72 -10.51 14.98
C ILE A 65 -1.41 -10.65 16.34
N SER A 66 -0.63 -10.80 17.43
CA SER A 66 -1.14 -10.93 18.80
C SER A 66 -2.05 -9.78 19.22
N TRP A 67 -1.78 -8.55 18.75
CA TRP A 67 -2.64 -7.41 19.06
C TRP A 67 -4.05 -7.60 18.49
N TYR A 68 -4.17 -8.17 17.28
CA TYR A 68 -5.47 -8.46 16.67
C TYR A 68 -6.18 -9.62 17.34
N THR A 69 -5.46 -10.71 17.64
CA THR A 69 -6.05 -11.92 18.23
C THR A 69 -6.38 -11.78 19.70
N MET A 70 -5.76 -10.84 20.42
CA MET A 70 -6.02 -10.58 21.84
C MET A 70 -6.87 -9.32 21.99
N VAL A 71 -6.30 -8.14 21.69
CA VAL A 71 -6.93 -6.85 22.03
C VAL A 71 -8.13 -6.54 21.13
N ALA A 72 -7.96 -6.64 19.81
CA ALA A 72 -9.05 -6.32 18.90
C ALA A 72 -10.20 -7.34 18.98
N LEU A 73 -9.86 -8.63 19.08
CA LEU A 73 -10.84 -9.70 19.21
C LEU A 73 -11.64 -9.60 20.51
N GLU A 74 -11.00 -9.28 21.64
CA GLU A 74 -11.69 -9.07 22.92
C GLU A 74 -12.72 -7.94 22.81
N LYS A 75 -12.33 -6.78 22.26
CA LYS A 75 -13.24 -5.67 22.06
C LYS A 75 -14.34 -5.95 21.04
N MET A 76 -14.06 -6.79 20.03
CA MET A 76 -15.09 -7.24 19.10
C MET A 76 -16.13 -8.14 19.78
N LYS A 77 -15.72 -9.02 20.70
CA LYS A 77 -16.64 -9.86 21.49
C LYS A 77 -17.48 -9.02 22.45
N GLU A 78 -16.88 -8.00 23.07
CA GLU A 78 -17.55 -7.09 24.01
C GLU A 78 -18.61 -6.21 23.34
N HIS A 79 -18.26 -5.59 22.20
CA HIS A 79 -19.10 -4.58 21.54
C HIS A 79 -19.85 -5.07 20.29
N GLY A 80 -19.57 -6.29 19.83
CA GLY A 80 -20.13 -6.88 18.61
C GLY A 80 -19.53 -6.36 17.31
N ALA A 81 -19.07 -5.10 17.26
CA ALA A 81 -18.34 -4.54 16.13
C ALA A 81 -17.26 -3.56 16.59
N ILE A 82 -16.15 -3.54 15.86
CA ILE A 82 -15.05 -2.58 16.07
C ILE A 82 -14.79 -1.78 14.80
N TYR A 83 -14.30 -0.55 14.96
CA TYR A 83 -13.86 0.30 13.87
C TYR A 83 -12.38 0.64 14.07
N LEU A 84 -11.54 0.13 13.18
CA LEU A 84 -10.09 0.34 13.24
C LEU A 84 -9.72 1.61 12.46
N THR A 85 -9.19 2.63 13.13
CA THR A 85 -8.82 3.89 12.48
C THR A 85 -7.65 4.60 13.17
N PRO A 86 -6.78 5.33 12.45
CA PRO A 86 -6.61 5.35 10.99
C PRO A 86 -5.89 4.11 10.41
N PHE A 87 -6.47 3.34 9.48
CA PHE A 87 -5.96 2.01 9.09
C PHE A 87 -4.63 1.93 8.29
N SER A 88 -3.74 2.92 8.35
CA SER A 88 -2.45 2.94 7.63
C SER A 88 -1.35 2.12 8.35
N HIS A 89 -0.66 1.21 7.64
CA HIS A 89 0.52 0.44 8.07
C HIS A 89 0.38 -0.28 9.43
N ARG A 90 -0.61 -1.19 9.55
CA ARG A 90 -1.00 -1.72 10.87
C ARG A 90 -0.74 -3.19 11.13
N LEU A 91 -0.76 -4.08 10.13
CA LEU A 91 -0.26 -5.44 10.34
C LEU A 91 1.21 -5.46 9.95
N ALA A 92 2.10 -5.84 10.86
CA ALA A 92 3.54 -5.91 10.62
C ALA A 92 3.86 -6.68 9.32
N GLU A 93 4.66 -6.09 8.44
CA GLU A 93 5.00 -6.67 7.13
C GLU A 93 5.77 -7.98 7.27
N GLY A 94 6.78 -8.02 8.14
CA GLY A 94 7.65 -9.17 8.40
C GLY A 94 7.05 -10.20 9.35
N ASN A 95 5.77 -10.56 9.17
CA ASN A 95 5.24 -11.75 9.82
C ASN A 95 5.49 -12.98 8.95
N ASP A 96 5.84 -14.06 9.62
CA ASP A 96 6.20 -15.39 9.14
C ASP A 96 4.98 -16.30 8.87
N ASN A 97 3.77 -15.75 8.98
CA ASN A 97 2.55 -16.48 8.69
C ASN A 97 2.24 -16.48 7.18
N SER A 98 2.42 -17.65 6.55
CA SER A 98 2.20 -17.85 5.11
C SER A 98 0.78 -17.50 4.65
N GLU A 99 -0.24 -17.78 5.46
CA GLU A 99 -1.64 -17.48 5.11
C GLU A 99 -1.91 -15.98 5.06
N TYR A 100 -1.33 -15.20 5.97
CA TYR A 100 -1.45 -13.74 5.90
C TYR A 100 -0.72 -13.14 4.71
N GLN A 101 0.46 -13.66 4.35
CA GLN A 101 1.16 -13.22 3.15
C GLN A 101 0.41 -13.63 1.88
N ARG A 102 -0.14 -14.85 1.83
CA ARG A 102 -1.02 -15.33 0.75
C ARG A 102 -2.21 -14.42 0.57
N LEU A 103 -2.91 -14.07 1.65
CA LEU A 103 -4.08 -13.20 1.60
C LEU A 103 -3.71 -11.77 1.19
N ARG A 104 -2.59 -11.21 1.67
CA ARG A 104 -2.07 -9.91 1.22
C ARG A 104 -1.82 -9.90 -0.28
N CYS A 105 -1.15 -10.93 -0.79
CA CYS A 105 -0.89 -11.05 -2.23
C CYS A 105 -2.20 -11.16 -3.02
N ARG A 106 -3.13 -12.01 -2.57
CA ARG A 106 -4.45 -12.15 -3.19
C ARG A 106 -5.21 -10.83 -3.22
N VAL A 107 -5.27 -10.11 -2.11
CA VAL A 107 -5.96 -8.82 -2.02
C VAL A 107 -5.31 -7.79 -2.95
N ASN A 108 -4.00 -7.60 -2.86
CA ASN A 108 -3.30 -6.51 -3.56
C ASN A 108 -3.12 -6.73 -5.07
N TYR A 109 -2.95 -7.98 -5.51
CA TYR A 109 -2.60 -8.29 -6.90
C TYR A 109 -3.71 -8.98 -7.70
N HIS A 110 -4.67 -9.62 -7.02
CA HIS A 110 -5.69 -10.42 -7.72
C HIS A 110 -7.11 -9.93 -7.50
N ALA A 111 -7.48 -9.51 -6.27
CA ALA A 111 -8.85 -9.13 -5.93
C ALA A 111 -9.10 -7.64 -6.16
N LEU A 112 -8.16 -6.77 -5.77
CA LEU A 112 -8.28 -5.32 -5.97
C LEU A 112 -7.94 -4.96 -7.42
N ARG A 113 -8.96 -4.74 -8.24
CA ARG A 113 -8.80 -4.36 -9.65
C ARG A 113 -9.59 -3.11 -10.01
N PHE A 114 -9.08 -2.36 -10.98
CA PHE A 114 -9.81 -1.24 -11.58
C PHE A 114 -11.05 -1.72 -12.33
N LYS A 115 -12.01 -0.81 -12.52
CA LYS A 115 -13.18 -1.07 -13.37
C LYS A 115 -12.76 -1.42 -14.79
N PRO A 116 -13.53 -2.28 -15.50
CA PRO A 116 -13.19 -2.73 -16.84
C PRO A 116 -12.88 -1.59 -17.83
N HIS A 117 -13.65 -0.50 -17.81
CA HIS A 117 -13.42 0.62 -18.73
C HIS A 117 -12.08 1.34 -18.48
N ILE A 118 -11.62 1.44 -17.23
CA ILE A 118 -10.31 2.02 -16.88
C ILE A 118 -9.19 1.11 -17.41
N VAL A 119 -9.36 -0.21 -17.25
CA VAL A 119 -8.39 -1.20 -17.74
C VAL A 119 -8.33 -1.20 -19.27
N LEU A 120 -9.46 -1.14 -19.96
CA LEU A 120 -9.50 -1.08 -21.43
C LEU A 120 -8.84 0.18 -21.97
N LEU A 121 -9.12 1.34 -21.33
CA LEU A 121 -8.48 2.60 -21.70
C LEU A 121 -6.97 2.53 -21.48
N SER A 122 -6.52 2.03 -20.32
CA SER A 122 -5.08 1.93 -20.03
C SER A 122 -4.37 0.96 -20.97
N GLN A 123 -4.99 -0.17 -21.32
CA GLN A 123 -4.47 -1.11 -22.30
C GLN A 123 -4.33 -0.48 -23.68
N SER A 124 -5.31 0.33 -24.12
CA SER A 124 -5.26 1.06 -25.39
C SER A 124 -4.08 2.05 -25.42
N ILE A 125 -3.91 2.83 -24.35
CA ILE A 125 -2.77 3.77 -24.22
C ILE A 125 -1.44 3.01 -24.29
N VAL A 126 -1.31 1.92 -23.54
CA VAL A 126 -0.09 1.12 -23.53
C VAL A 126 0.17 0.47 -24.88
N ALA A 127 -0.86 -0.03 -25.56
CA ALA A 127 -0.73 -0.61 -26.89
C ALA A 127 -0.22 0.43 -27.91
N ASN A 128 -0.75 1.65 -27.85
CA ASN A 128 -0.28 2.75 -28.68
C ASN A 128 1.20 3.09 -28.40
N LEU A 129 1.57 3.26 -27.13
CA LEU A 129 2.98 3.53 -26.76
C LEU A 129 3.92 2.42 -27.26
N ARG A 130 3.54 1.15 -27.08
CA ARG A 130 4.33 0.02 -27.58
C ARG A 130 4.46 -0.02 -29.10
N SER A 131 3.44 0.44 -29.83
CA SER A 131 3.51 0.51 -31.29
C SER A 131 4.53 1.53 -31.80
N GLN A 132 4.90 2.51 -30.95
CA GLN A 132 5.90 3.53 -31.25
C GLN A 132 7.31 3.13 -30.78
N GLY A 133 7.45 2.00 -30.08
CA GLY A 133 8.73 1.48 -29.60
C GLY A 133 8.71 1.08 -28.12
N HIS A 134 9.91 0.79 -27.60
CA HIS A 134 10.09 0.58 -26.17
C HIS A 134 9.89 1.90 -25.41
N PHE A 135 9.27 1.82 -24.24
CA PHE A 135 9.03 2.99 -23.40
C PHE A 135 9.30 2.66 -21.93
N MET A 136 9.67 3.68 -21.17
CA MET A 136 9.81 3.66 -19.72
C MET A 136 8.78 4.59 -19.10
N SER A 137 8.27 4.24 -17.93
CA SER A 137 7.34 5.07 -17.16
C SER A 137 7.91 5.36 -15.77
N ILE A 138 8.01 6.64 -15.42
CA ILE A 138 8.48 7.10 -14.11
C ILE A 138 7.32 7.81 -13.39
N HIS A 139 7.05 7.41 -12.15
CA HIS A 139 6.07 8.09 -11.30
C HIS A 139 6.80 9.06 -10.36
N LEU A 140 6.69 10.34 -10.69
CA LEU A 140 7.32 11.42 -9.96
C LEU A 140 6.36 11.96 -8.89
N ARG A 141 6.83 12.00 -7.65
CA ARG A 141 6.02 12.37 -6.48
C ARG A 141 6.55 13.63 -5.79
N PHE A 142 6.33 14.77 -6.44
CA PHE A 142 6.81 16.10 -6.02
C PHE A 142 5.79 16.91 -5.21
N GLU A 143 4.78 16.25 -4.62
CA GLU A 143 3.82 16.92 -3.76
C GLU A 143 4.48 17.48 -2.49
N LYS A 144 3.98 18.64 -2.03
CA LYS A 144 4.51 19.38 -0.87
C LYS A 144 4.66 18.51 0.38
N ASP A 145 3.66 17.68 0.67
CA ASP A 145 3.66 16.77 1.82
C ASP A 145 4.73 15.68 1.70
N MET A 146 4.92 15.12 0.51
CA MET A 146 5.93 14.09 0.24
C MET A 146 7.34 14.64 0.32
N LEU A 147 7.59 15.82 -0.25
CA LEU A 147 8.87 16.50 -0.16
C LEU A 147 9.20 16.90 1.29
N SER A 148 8.23 17.50 1.99
CA SER A 148 8.36 17.82 3.42
C SER A 148 8.58 16.58 4.27
N PHE A 149 7.92 15.45 3.96
CA PHE A 149 8.08 14.19 4.68
C PHE A 149 9.45 13.55 4.43
N ALA A 150 9.90 13.56 3.17
CA ALA A 150 11.19 13.03 2.76
C ALA A 150 12.35 13.81 3.37
N GLY A 151 12.21 15.14 3.53
CA GLY A 151 13.24 15.99 4.11
C GLY A 151 14.50 16.09 3.26
N CYS A 152 14.34 15.94 1.93
CA CYS A 152 15.41 16.08 0.97
C CYS A 152 15.36 17.48 0.36
N PHE A 153 15.63 18.50 1.18
CA PHE A 153 15.43 19.90 0.81
C PHE A 153 16.54 20.47 -0.07
N ASP A 154 17.73 19.87 -0.02
CA ASP A 154 18.93 20.36 -0.69
C ASP A 154 18.83 20.38 -2.23
N ILE A 155 17.86 19.64 -2.79
CA ILE A 155 17.56 19.63 -4.24
C ILE A 155 16.75 20.85 -4.70
N LEU A 156 16.31 21.70 -3.77
CA LEU A 156 15.36 22.79 -4.02
C LEU A 156 16.00 24.15 -3.73
N THR A 157 15.37 25.21 -4.23
CA THR A 157 15.84 26.59 -4.01
C THR A 157 15.71 27.00 -2.54
N PRO A 158 16.54 27.92 -2.02
CA PRO A 158 16.46 28.37 -0.63
C PRO A 158 15.09 28.90 -0.19
N HIS A 159 14.29 29.43 -1.14
CA HIS A 159 12.93 29.87 -0.88
C HIS A 159 11.99 28.67 -0.62
N GLU A 160 12.02 27.66 -1.48
CA GLU A 160 11.21 26.44 -1.36
C GLU A 160 11.59 25.64 -0.11
N GLN A 161 12.88 25.56 0.20
CA GLN A 161 13.36 24.92 1.42
C GLN A 161 12.68 25.49 2.66
N LYS A 162 12.60 26.83 2.78
CA LYS A 162 11.93 27.50 3.91
C LYS A 162 10.45 27.13 3.99
N ILE A 163 9.75 27.07 2.85
CA ILE A 163 8.34 26.68 2.78
C ILE A 163 8.15 25.25 3.27
N LEU A 164 8.98 24.32 2.79
CA LEU A 164 8.85 22.90 3.12
C LEU A 164 9.29 22.57 4.55
N MET A 165 10.31 23.26 5.07
CA MET A 165 10.73 23.15 6.46
C MET A 165 9.64 23.64 7.41
N LYS A 166 9.00 24.79 7.10
CA LYS A 166 7.85 25.30 7.85
C LYS A 166 6.70 24.29 7.84
N TYR A 167 6.29 23.84 6.64
CA TYR A 167 5.21 22.86 6.51
C TYR A 167 5.52 21.55 7.24
N ARG A 168 6.79 21.10 7.20
CA ARG A 168 7.21 19.89 7.91
C ARG A 168 6.98 20.02 9.41
N LYS A 169 7.47 21.12 10.00
CA LYS A 169 7.36 21.41 11.44
C LYS A 169 5.91 21.49 11.90
N GLU A 170 5.01 21.98 11.05
CA GLU A 170 3.58 22.12 11.36
C GLU A 170 2.80 20.79 11.24
N ASN A 171 3.22 19.87 10.36
CA ASN A 171 2.41 18.72 9.96
C ASN A 171 2.99 17.34 10.33
N PHE A 172 4.27 17.26 10.70
CA PHE A 172 4.95 15.99 10.96
C PHE A 172 5.70 16.01 12.29
N ALA A 173 5.83 14.83 12.89
CA ALA A 173 6.63 14.65 14.09
C ALA A 173 8.11 15.01 13.84
N ASP A 174 8.72 15.61 14.86
CA ASP A 174 10.13 15.97 14.83
C ASP A 174 10.98 14.71 14.62
N LYS A 175 11.85 14.78 13.60
CA LYS A 175 12.77 13.70 13.24
C LYS A 175 14.01 14.29 12.60
N LYS A 176 15.19 13.87 13.07
CA LYS A 176 16.46 14.19 12.43
C LYS A 176 16.51 13.52 11.06
N LEU A 177 16.56 14.34 10.00
CA LEU A 177 16.69 13.88 8.62
C LEU A 177 17.98 14.44 8.05
N VAL A 178 18.88 13.56 7.63
CA VAL A 178 20.14 13.92 6.97
C VAL A 178 19.99 13.57 5.49
N TYR A 179 20.17 14.56 4.61
CA TYR A 179 19.93 14.41 3.18
C TYR A 179 20.77 13.27 2.56
N SER A 180 22.08 13.26 2.80
CA SER A 180 23.02 12.28 2.23
C SER A 180 22.64 10.84 2.57
N GLU A 181 22.36 10.58 3.86
CA GLU A 181 21.95 9.25 4.33
C GLU A 181 20.65 8.79 3.67
N ARG A 182 19.69 9.70 3.52
CA ARG A 182 18.38 9.38 2.92
C ARG A 182 18.48 9.13 1.43
N ARG A 183 19.32 9.90 0.73
CA ARG A 183 19.55 9.72 -0.70
C ARG A 183 20.25 8.40 -0.98
N ALA A 184 21.25 8.04 -0.16
CA ALA A 184 21.96 6.77 -0.28
C ALA A 184 21.03 5.53 -0.16
N ILE A 185 19.92 5.64 0.59
CA ILE A 185 18.92 4.57 0.73
C ILE A 185 17.71 4.73 -0.20
N GLY A 186 17.78 5.61 -1.21
CA GLY A 186 16.71 5.81 -2.20
C GLY A 186 15.43 6.45 -1.64
N LYS A 187 15.52 7.22 -0.55
CA LYS A 187 14.36 7.90 0.08
C LYS A 187 14.21 9.38 -0.29
N CYS A 188 15.01 9.86 -1.24
CA CYS A 188 14.86 11.16 -1.85
C CYS A 188 14.32 11.00 -3.28
N PRO A 189 13.46 11.91 -3.76
CA PRO A 189 13.07 11.94 -5.16
C PRO A 189 14.30 12.24 -6.04
N LEU A 190 14.20 11.84 -7.31
CA LEU A 190 15.15 12.20 -8.34
C LEU A 190 15.16 13.72 -8.54
N THR A 191 16.30 14.28 -8.94
CA THR A 191 16.35 15.67 -9.40
C THR A 191 15.86 15.75 -10.85
N PRO A 192 15.41 16.94 -11.31
CA PRO A 192 15.00 17.12 -12.70
C PRO A 192 16.07 16.75 -13.74
N ASP A 193 17.35 16.82 -13.37
CA ASP A 193 18.46 16.42 -14.26
C ASP A 193 18.65 14.90 -14.29
N GLU A 194 18.51 14.21 -13.14
CA GLU A 194 18.51 12.74 -13.09
C GLU A 194 17.33 12.11 -13.84
N ASP A 195 16.18 12.80 -13.85
CA ASP A 195 15.00 12.40 -14.62
C ASP A 195 15.27 12.44 -16.14
N LYS A 196 16.10 13.39 -16.61
CA LYS A 196 16.47 13.48 -18.03
C LYS A 196 17.43 12.37 -18.43
N ASP A 197 18.43 12.11 -17.59
CA ASP A 197 19.42 11.05 -17.85
C ASP A 197 18.76 9.66 -17.86
N SER A 198 17.78 9.44 -16.98
CA SER A 198 16.98 8.20 -16.96
C SER A 198 16.24 7.97 -18.29
N ASN A 199 15.76 9.04 -18.94
CA ASN A 199 15.04 8.93 -20.21
C ASN A 199 15.96 8.73 -21.43
N ASN A 200 17.21 9.23 -21.39
CA ASN A 200 18.16 9.08 -22.50
C ASN A 200 18.82 7.69 -22.56
N GLY A 201 18.93 6.98 -21.43
CA GLY A 201 19.54 5.64 -21.37
C GLY A 201 18.79 4.51 -22.08
N SER A 202 17.61 4.77 -22.66
CA SER A 202 16.78 3.76 -23.34
C SER A 202 16.96 3.72 -24.87
N SER A 203 17.91 4.47 -25.42
CA SER A 203 18.08 4.60 -26.89
C SER A 203 19.33 3.95 -27.49
N ASP A 204 20.18 3.28 -26.70
CA ASP A 204 21.38 2.61 -27.25
C ASP A 204 21.50 1.15 -26.78
N THR A 205 21.12 0.21 -27.64
CA THR A 205 21.87 -1.01 -28.01
C THR A 205 21.00 -1.99 -28.81
N SER A 206 20.81 -1.68 -30.10
CA SER A 206 20.56 -2.70 -31.12
C SER A 206 21.79 -2.81 -32.01
N ASP A 207 22.77 -3.65 -31.63
CA ASP A 207 23.47 -4.48 -32.62
C ASP A 207 24.29 -5.62 -32.01
N SER A 208 23.90 -6.83 -32.43
CA SER A 208 24.62 -8.11 -32.56
C SER A 208 25.73 -8.53 -31.58
N ARG A 209 25.50 -9.66 -30.87
CA ARG A 209 26.31 -10.89 -31.03
C ARG A 209 25.67 -12.09 -30.33
N SER A 210 25.39 -13.09 -31.14
CA SER A 210 25.03 -14.45 -30.76
C SER A 210 26.25 -15.16 -30.16
N THR A 211 26.12 -15.65 -28.92
CA THR A 211 26.86 -16.82 -28.42
C THR A 211 26.01 -17.55 -27.38
N ASN A 212 25.76 -18.83 -27.63
CA ASN A 212 25.15 -19.77 -26.69
C ASN A 212 26.06 -19.99 -25.47
N ALA A 213 25.49 -19.97 -24.26
CA ALA A 213 25.97 -20.68 -23.07
C ALA A 213 24.87 -20.50 -21.99
N GLU A 214 24.04 -21.53 -21.80
CA GLU A 214 24.13 -22.48 -20.69
C GLU A 214 23.42 -22.03 -19.40
N GLU A 215 22.53 -22.90 -19.00
CA GLU A 215 21.66 -22.88 -17.84
C GLU A 215 22.48 -22.93 -16.55
N THR A 216 22.33 -21.96 -15.65
CA THR A 216 22.76 -22.12 -14.26
C THR A 216 21.79 -21.43 -13.31
N LYS A 217 21.05 -22.25 -12.57
CA LYS A 217 20.30 -21.88 -11.37
C LYS A 217 21.24 -21.25 -10.34
N SER A 218 20.91 -20.07 -9.82
CA SER A 218 21.37 -19.64 -8.50
C SER A 218 20.57 -18.44 -7.98
N GLY A 219 19.96 -18.63 -6.80
CA GLY A 219 20.16 -17.72 -5.67
C GLY A 219 19.58 -16.31 -5.73
N MET A 220 18.43 -16.15 -5.08
CA MET A 220 17.85 -14.91 -4.56
C MET A 220 18.88 -14.03 -3.80
N PRO A 221 18.65 -12.71 -3.70
CA PRO A 221 18.74 -12.10 -2.38
C PRO A 221 17.49 -11.31 -2.03
N THR A 222 16.84 -11.78 -0.97
CA THR A 222 15.75 -11.13 -0.23
C THR A 222 16.24 -9.78 0.31
N LEU A 223 15.63 -8.68 -0.11
CA LEU A 223 15.88 -7.35 0.46
C LEU A 223 15.39 -7.30 1.91
N ARG A 224 16.33 -7.52 2.83
CA ARG A 224 16.14 -7.45 4.29
C ARG A 224 16.09 -5.98 4.71
N SER A 225 14.89 -5.46 4.97
CA SER A 225 14.71 -4.15 5.60
C SER A 225 15.22 -4.20 7.05
N GLN A 226 16.46 -3.75 7.28
CA GLN A 226 16.98 -3.53 8.63
C GLN A 226 16.21 -2.37 9.29
N ARG A 227 15.54 -2.67 10.41
CA ARG A 227 14.97 -1.68 11.33
C ARG A 227 15.93 -1.54 12.51
N HIS A 228 16.39 -0.32 12.77
CA HIS A 228 16.98 0.01 14.06
C HIS A 228 15.88 0.35 15.06
N SER A 229 15.76 -0.50 16.08
CA SER A 229 15.20 -0.20 17.39
C SER A 229 16.13 0.77 18.12
N VAL A 230 15.60 1.86 18.65
CA VAL A 230 16.26 2.63 19.71
C VAL A 230 15.26 2.77 20.85
N SER A 231 15.71 2.30 22.01
CA SER A 231 15.06 2.29 23.32
C SER A 231 14.75 3.68 23.85
#